data_AF-A0A829R412-F1
#
_entry.id   AF-A0A829R412-F1
#
_cell.length_a   1.000
_cell.length_b   1.000
_cell.length_c   1.000
_cell.angle_alpha   90.00
_cell.angle_beta   90.00
_cell.angle_gamma   90.00
#
_symmetry.space_group_name_H-M   'P 1'
#
loop_
_entity.id
_entity.type
_entity.pdbx_description
1 polymer ?
#
loop_
_entity_poly.entity_id
_entity_poly.type
_entity_poly.pdbx_seq_one_letter_code
_entity_poly.pdbx_strand_id
1 'polypeptide(L)'
;MKRTALWKDICREIWHSKSRFISIFLLIMLGVAFFSGLKATGPDMLLTADTYFKKYQLAHFSVQSTYGLDETDKKAIQAADDVKHVEMGYSADVLLKNSNLVTKVFSVTNDTKLNQYQAIAGRLPDKSGEIALDSKSKMRKHYKLGDRVTFVDSDGSKLTKKFRTATYTIVGFVKTPMYIQKGERGSSTIGTGQTDAFAVVPKEDFDLPVYTQMNVTFKQLAKTNAYSESYKTQSRQAKEAVKNALQDQPKARLAKIKANAQKKNRRR
;
A
#
# COMPACT_ATOMS: atom_id res chain seq x y z
N MET A 1 32.13 -17.92 57.29
CA MET A 1 32.46 -19.08 56.43
C MET A 1 32.77 -18.58 55.03
N LYS A 2 33.96 -18.88 54.49
CA LYS A 2 34.40 -18.35 53.20
C LYS A 2 33.57 -18.98 52.07
N ARG A 3 32.81 -18.16 51.33
CA ARG A 3 31.93 -18.57 50.21
C ARG A 3 32.66 -19.38 49.12
N THR A 4 34.00 -19.35 49.12
CA THR A 4 34.88 -20.07 48.19
C THR A 4 34.78 -21.59 48.28
N ALA A 5 34.49 -22.17 49.46
CA ALA A 5 34.32 -23.62 49.59
C ALA A 5 33.04 -24.10 48.88
N LEU A 6 31.92 -23.39 49.12
CA LEU A 6 30.62 -23.68 48.51
C LEU A 6 30.65 -23.61 46.97
N TRP A 7 31.31 -22.60 46.41
CA TRP A 7 31.46 -22.49 44.94
C TRP A 7 32.28 -23.63 44.34
N LYS A 8 33.32 -24.11 45.05
CA LYS A 8 34.11 -25.27 44.59
C LYS A 8 33.28 -26.55 44.60
N ASP A 9 32.48 -26.75 45.64
CA ASP A 9 31.61 -27.93 45.75
C ASP A 9 30.52 -27.93 44.66
N ILE A 10 29.89 -26.77 44.40
CA ILE A 10 28.90 -26.62 43.31
C ILE A 10 29.51 -26.95 41.95
N CYS A 11 30.68 -26.39 41.62
CA CYS A 11 31.34 -26.66 40.34
C CYS A 11 31.76 -28.14 40.20
N ARG A 12 32.21 -28.76 41.30
CA ARG A 12 32.55 -30.18 41.33
C ARG A 12 31.33 -31.07 41.08
N GLU A 13 30.19 -30.72 41.67
CA GLU A 13 28.94 -31.45 41.50
C GLU A 13 28.37 -31.34 40.08
N ILE A 14 28.46 -30.15 39.46
CA ILE A 14 28.13 -29.94 38.04
C ILE A 14 29.01 -30.84 37.15
N TRP A 15 30.31 -30.95 37.47
CA TRP A 15 31.25 -31.78 36.71
C TRP A 15 31.05 -33.29 36.93
N HIS A 16 30.55 -33.71 38.10
CA HIS A 16 30.21 -35.12 38.34
C HIS A 16 28.88 -35.52 37.66
N SER A 17 27.92 -34.59 37.54
CA SER A 17 26.57 -34.85 37.02
C SER A 17 26.28 -34.20 35.65
N LYS A 18 27.31 -34.11 34.79
CA LYS A 18 27.28 -33.34 33.52
C LYS A 18 26.04 -33.56 32.67
N SER A 19 25.63 -34.82 32.47
CA SER A 19 24.47 -35.13 31.63
C SER A 19 23.18 -34.54 32.20
N ARG A 20 22.94 -34.66 33.51
CA ARG A 20 21.74 -34.12 34.17
C ARG A 20 21.76 -32.60 34.18
N PHE A 21 22.91 -32.00 34.47
CA PHE A 21 23.07 -30.55 34.42
C PHE A 21 22.83 -30.00 33.02
N ILE A 22 23.44 -30.59 31.98
CA ILE A 22 23.27 -30.16 30.59
C ILE A 22 21.80 -30.29 30.17
N SER A 23 21.10 -31.37 30.52
CA SER A 23 19.68 -31.52 30.19
C SER A 23 18.81 -30.42 30.82
N ILE A 24 19.00 -30.12 32.11
CA ILE A 24 18.25 -29.05 32.80
C ILE A 24 18.63 -27.68 32.23
N PHE A 25 19.92 -27.45 31.99
CA PHE A 25 20.43 -26.21 31.40
C PHE A 25 19.81 -25.97 30.02
N LEU A 26 19.83 -26.96 29.13
CA LEU A 26 19.26 -26.84 27.79
C LEU A 26 17.75 -26.61 27.83
N LEU A 27 17.02 -27.26 28.74
CA LEU A 27 15.59 -27.05 28.94
C LEU A 27 15.28 -25.60 29.35
N ILE A 28 16.04 -25.07 30.33
CA ILE A 28 15.89 -23.68 30.78
C ILE A 28 16.32 -22.70 29.67
N MET A 29 17.45 -22.97 29.00
CA MET A 29 17.96 -22.16 27.90
C MET A 29 16.92 -22.05 26.78
N LEU A 30 16.30 -23.17 26.41
CA LEU A 30 15.25 -23.20 25.40
C LEU A 30 14.05 -22.34 25.82
N GLY A 31 13.58 -22.51 27.07
CA GLY A 31 12.47 -21.72 27.61
C GLY A 31 12.74 -20.21 27.60
N VAL A 32 13.92 -19.80 28.06
CA VAL A 32 14.33 -18.38 28.09
C VAL A 32 14.53 -17.82 26.68
N ALA A 33 15.16 -18.57 25.78
CA ALA A 33 15.36 -18.16 24.38
C ALA A 33 14.03 -17.95 23.66
N PHE A 34 13.07 -18.87 23.80
CA PHE A 34 11.73 -18.72 23.21
C PHE A 34 10.98 -17.53 23.80
N PHE A 35 10.98 -17.37 25.13
CA PHE A 35 10.31 -16.24 25.79
C PHE A 35 10.87 -14.90 25.35
N SER A 36 12.20 -14.77 25.35
CA SER A 36 12.90 -13.56 24.90
C SER A 36 12.62 -13.27 23.42
N GLY A 37 12.71 -14.29 22.55
CA GLY A 37 12.42 -14.17 21.12
C GLY A 37 11.00 -13.69 20.84
N LEU A 38 9.99 -14.28 21.49
CA LEU A 38 8.60 -13.86 21.35
C LEU A 38 8.36 -12.42 21.86
N LYS A 39 8.99 -12.05 22.98
CA LYS A 39 8.89 -10.70 23.54
C LYS A 39 9.55 -9.64 22.65
N ALA A 40 10.65 -9.96 21.98
CA ALA A 40 11.36 -9.04 21.08
C ALA A 40 10.67 -8.91 19.71
N THR A 41 10.11 -9.99 19.18
CA THR A 41 9.53 -10.04 17.82
C THR A 41 8.44 -8.99 17.60
N GLY A 42 7.54 -8.79 18.57
CA GLY A 42 6.43 -7.84 18.45
C GLY A 42 6.91 -6.39 18.23
N PRO A 43 7.69 -5.82 19.17
CA PRO A 43 8.30 -4.49 19.00
C PRO A 43 9.12 -4.35 17.72
N ASP A 44 9.92 -5.35 17.36
CA ASP A 44 10.76 -5.30 16.15
C ASP A 44 9.94 -5.25 14.86
N MET A 45 8.85 -6.03 14.79
CA MET A 45 7.92 -5.97 13.65
C MET A 45 7.25 -4.60 13.54
N LEU A 46 6.84 -4.00 14.66
CA LEU A 46 6.23 -2.67 14.68
C LEU A 46 7.22 -1.59 14.22
N LEU A 47 8.45 -1.62 14.74
CA LEU A 47 9.51 -0.69 14.34
C LEU A 47 9.87 -0.85 12.86
N THR A 48 9.94 -2.08 12.38
CA THR A 48 10.20 -2.37 10.96
C THR A 48 9.10 -1.82 10.07
N ALA A 49 7.83 -2.03 10.44
CA ALA A 49 6.68 -1.50 9.70
C ALA A 49 6.66 0.03 9.69
N ASP A 50 6.84 0.66 10.85
CA ASP A 50 6.88 2.12 11.00
C ASP A 50 8.00 2.75 10.17
N THR A 51 9.21 2.19 10.26
CA THR A 51 10.37 2.63 9.48
C THR A 51 10.11 2.51 7.99
N TYR A 52 9.53 1.38 7.54
CA TYR A 52 9.19 1.16 6.14
C TYR A 52 8.13 2.15 5.64
N PHE A 53 7.07 2.40 6.42
CA PHE A 53 6.01 3.35 6.06
C PHE A 53 6.51 4.79 5.99
N LYS A 54 7.35 5.22 6.95
CA LYS A 54 7.97 6.55 6.94
C LYS A 54 8.93 6.70 5.77
N LYS A 55 9.76 5.68 5.48
CA LYS A 55 10.70 5.69 4.36
C LYS A 55 10.01 5.91 3.02
N TYR A 56 8.91 5.22 2.77
CA TYR A 56 8.16 5.30 1.51
C TYR A 56 6.94 6.23 1.55
N GLN A 57 6.85 7.08 2.58
CA GLN A 57 5.81 8.11 2.73
C GLN A 57 4.38 7.56 2.53
N LEU A 58 4.04 6.46 3.21
CA LEU A 58 2.69 5.88 3.15
C LEU A 58 1.64 6.92 3.56
N ALA A 59 0.61 7.09 2.74
CA ALA A 59 -0.54 7.92 3.08
C ALA A 59 -1.29 7.34 4.28
N HIS A 60 -1.76 8.20 5.19
CA HIS A 60 -2.56 7.74 6.33
C HIS A 60 -3.96 7.29 5.90
N PHE A 61 -4.53 7.96 4.89
CA PHE A 61 -5.81 7.62 4.31
C PHE A 61 -5.77 7.69 2.78
N SER A 62 -6.49 6.76 2.16
CA SER A 62 -6.79 6.79 0.73
C SER A 62 -8.31 6.82 0.57
N VAL A 63 -8.82 7.86 -0.07
CA VAL A 63 -10.23 8.02 -0.41
C VAL A 63 -10.41 7.60 -1.87
N GLN A 64 -11.35 6.70 -2.14
CA GLN A 64 -11.72 6.27 -3.48
C GLN A 64 -13.17 6.66 -3.78
N SER A 65 -13.46 7.07 -5.00
CA SER A 65 -14.79 7.50 -5.41
C SER A 65 -15.22 6.84 -6.72
N THR A 66 -16.44 6.30 -6.74
CA THR A 66 -17.06 5.73 -7.94
C THR A 66 -17.49 6.80 -8.95
N TYR A 67 -17.89 7.99 -8.48
CA TYR A 67 -18.31 9.11 -9.33
C TYR A 67 -17.16 10.07 -9.68
N GLY A 68 -15.94 9.69 -9.27
CA GLY A 68 -14.74 10.50 -9.34
C GLY A 68 -14.66 11.57 -8.26
N LEU A 69 -13.48 12.17 -8.15
CA LEU A 69 -13.12 13.27 -7.28
C LEU A 69 -12.66 14.42 -8.18
N ASP A 70 -12.93 15.65 -7.76
CA ASP A 70 -12.44 16.85 -8.41
C ASP A 70 -11.78 17.82 -7.42
N GLU A 71 -11.39 19.00 -7.91
CA GLU A 71 -10.66 19.97 -7.09
C GLU A 71 -11.49 20.51 -5.90
N THR A 72 -12.82 20.39 -5.92
CA THR A 72 -13.63 20.79 -4.75
C THR A 72 -13.47 19.81 -3.59
N ASP A 73 -13.35 18.51 -3.87
CA ASP A 73 -13.04 17.48 -2.88
C ASP A 73 -11.68 17.71 -2.24
N LYS A 74 -10.67 18.01 -3.07
CA LYS A 74 -9.31 18.31 -2.61
C LYS A 74 -9.31 19.51 -1.68
N LYS A 75 -9.97 20.60 -2.05
CA LYS A 75 -10.08 21.82 -1.23
C LYS A 75 -10.80 21.57 0.09
N ALA A 76 -11.87 20.77 0.07
CA ALA A 76 -12.61 20.42 1.28
C ALA A 76 -11.73 19.67 2.29
N ILE A 77 -10.92 18.71 1.83
CA ILE A 77 -9.94 18.04 2.70
C ILE A 77 -8.82 18.97 3.14
N GLN A 78 -8.29 19.80 2.26
CA GLN A 78 -7.22 20.74 2.62
C GLN A 78 -7.65 21.75 3.70
N ALA A 79 -8.94 22.07 3.79
CA ALA A 79 -9.51 22.91 4.83
C ALA A 79 -9.77 22.16 6.15
N ALA A 80 -9.69 20.82 6.17
CA ALA A 80 -9.86 20.04 7.39
C ALA A 80 -8.64 20.18 8.31
N ASP A 81 -8.89 20.13 9.62
CA ASP A 81 -7.86 20.29 10.63
C ASP A 81 -6.76 19.23 10.51
N ASP A 82 -5.54 19.66 10.79
CA ASP A 82 -4.33 18.83 10.86
C ASP A 82 -3.89 18.16 9.55
N VAL A 83 -4.55 18.42 8.42
CA VAL A 83 -4.11 17.91 7.12
C VAL A 83 -2.74 18.50 6.76
N LYS A 84 -1.80 17.62 6.39
CA LYS A 84 -0.43 17.97 5.99
C LYS A 84 -0.30 18.05 4.47
N HIS A 85 -0.79 17.04 3.77
CA HIS A 85 -0.63 16.93 2.32
C HIS A 85 -1.76 16.09 1.72
N VAL A 86 -2.20 16.49 0.52
CA VAL A 86 -3.25 15.82 -0.26
C VAL A 86 -2.74 15.63 -1.68
N GLU A 87 -2.71 14.38 -2.13
CA GLU A 87 -2.28 14.01 -3.48
C GLU A 87 -3.44 13.32 -4.23
N MET A 88 -3.81 13.89 -5.39
CA MET A 88 -4.87 13.35 -6.24
C MET A 88 -4.26 12.44 -7.30
N GLY A 89 -4.88 11.28 -7.54
CA GLY A 89 -4.41 10.31 -8.51
C GLY A 89 -5.55 9.57 -9.21
N TYR A 90 -5.15 8.78 -10.19
CA TYR A 90 -6.02 7.86 -10.89
C TYR A 90 -5.63 6.42 -10.55
N SER A 91 -6.66 5.59 -10.54
CA SER A 91 -6.59 4.16 -10.30
C SER A 91 -7.68 3.49 -11.12
N ALA A 92 -7.36 2.43 -11.83
CA ALA A 92 -8.35 1.64 -12.54
C ALA A 92 -8.00 0.17 -12.49
N ASP A 93 -9.02 -0.67 -12.45
CA ASP A 93 -8.85 -2.11 -12.57
C ASP A 93 -8.86 -2.50 -14.05
N VAL A 94 -7.92 -3.35 -14.45
CA VAL A 94 -7.78 -3.88 -15.81
C VAL A 94 -7.46 -5.37 -15.78
N LEU A 95 -7.72 -6.06 -16.89
CA LEU A 95 -7.24 -7.41 -17.12
C LEU A 95 -6.02 -7.37 -18.05
N LEU A 96 -4.95 -8.10 -17.72
CA LEU A 96 -3.79 -8.21 -18.59
C LEU A 96 -3.99 -9.34 -19.61
N LYS A 97 -3.97 -9.02 -20.91
CA LYS A 97 -4.37 -9.94 -21.99
C LYS A 97 -3.68 -11.31 -21.97
N ASN A 98 -2.36 -11.35 -21.72
CA ASN A 98 -1.58 -12.58 -21.86
C ASN A 98 -1.60 -13.46 -20.60
N SER A 99 -1.83 -12.86 -19.43
CA SER A 99 -1.76 -13.57 -18.15
C SER A 99 -3.12 -13.72 -17.47
N ASN A 100 -4.16 -13.05 -17.98
CA ASN A 100 -5.48 -12.93 -17.37
C ASN A 100 -5.42 -12.53 -15.88
N LEU A 101 -4.43 -11.71 -15.52
CA LEU A 101 -4.26 -11.23 -14.15
C LEU A 101 -5.06 -9.95 -13.97
N VAL A 102 -5.92 -9.93 -12.95
CA VAL A 102 -6.65 -8.73 -12.56
C VAL A 102 -5.69 -7.78 -11.87
N THR A 103 -5.46 -6.64 -12.49
CA THR A 103 -4.40 -5.71 -12.10
C THR A 103 -4.98 -4.35 -11.79
N LYS A 104 -4.68 -3.83 -10.59
CA LYS A 104 -5.00 -2.44 -10.24
C LYS A 104 -3.89 -1.53 -10.73
N VAL A 105 -4.21 -0.67 -11.69
CA VAL A 105 -3.27 0.30 -12.27
C VAL A 105 -3.37 1.60 -11.48
N PHE A 106 -2.24 2.15 -11.06
CA PHE A 106 -2.13 3.46 -10.41
C PHE A 106 -1.40 4.45 -11.31
N SER A 107 -1.80 5.72 -11.27
CA SER A 107 -1.03 6.81 -11.88
C SER A 107 0.15 7.23 -11.01
N VAL A 108 1.28 7.58 -11.62
CA VAL A 108 2.41 8.24 -10.96
C VAL A 108 2.81 9.51 -11.72
N THR A 109 3.35 10.48 -11.00
CA THR A 109 4.06 11.63 -11.58
C THR A 109 5.46 11.71 -10.99
N ASN A 110 6.36 12.45 -11.65
CA ASN A 110 7.70 12.71 -11.12
C ASN A 110 7.67 13.47 -9.78
N ASP A 111 6.58 14.20 -9.53
CA ASP A 111 6.33 14.91 -8.26
C ASP A 111 5.56 14.09 -7.21
N THR A 112 5.28 12.80 -7.44
CA THR A 112 4.55 11.96 -6.46
C THR A 112 5.34 11.85 -5.16
N LYS A 113 4.75 12.35 -4.06
CA LYS A 113 5.39 12.41 -2.74
C LYS A 113 4.93 11.29 -1.82
N LEU A 114 3.69 10.85 -1.97
CA LEU A 114 3.09 9.81 -1.15
C LEU A 114 3.19 8.43 -1.80
N ASN A 115 3.16 7.39 -0.97
CA ASN A 115 3.11 5.98 -1.39
C ASN A 115 4.24 5.59 -2.36
N GLN A 116 5.44 6.11 -2.12
CA GLN A 116 6.58 6.00 -3.02
C GLN A 116 6.91 4.53 -3.34
N TYR A 117 7.24 4.29 -4.60
CA TYR A 117 7.53 2.95 -5.08
C TYR A 117 9.02 2.62 -4.95
N GLN A 118 9.33 1.43 -4.46
CA GLN A 118 10.68 0.88 -4.47
C GLN A 118 10.90 0.09 -5.77
N ALA A 119 11.84 0.51 -6.61
CA ALA A 119 12.29 -0.29 -7.74
C ALA A 119 13.08 -1.52 -7.26
N ILE A 120 12.63 -2.70 -7.68
CA ILE A 120 13.31 -3.97 -7.42
C ILE A 120 14.15 -4.38 -8.63
N ALA A 121 13.66 -4.09 -9.83
CA ALA A 121 14.39 -4.23 -11.08
C ALA A 121 13.91 -3.15 -12.06
N GLY A 122 14.81 -2.62 -12.88
CA GLY A 122 14.50 -1.51 -13.79
C GLY A 122 14.21 -0.22 -13.03
N ARG A 123 13.23 0.56 -13.51
CA ARG A 123 12.88 1.88 -12.98
C ARG A 123 11.37 2.13 -12.99
N LEU A 124 10.95 3.24 -12.38
CA LEU A 124 9.60 3.78 -12.57
C LEU A 124 9.41 4.31 -14.00
N PRO A 125 8.17 4.33 -14.51
CA PRO A 125 7.87 4.93 -15.81
C PRO A 125 8.04 6.46 -15.73
N ASP A 126 8.65 7.03 -16.77
CA ASP A 126 8.95 8.47 -16.86
C ASP A 126 8.24 9.13 -18.05
N LYS A 127 7.84 8.34 -19.05
CA LYS A 127 7.11 8.81 -20.23
C LYS A 127 5.93 7.93 -20.56
N SER A 128 4.91 8.53 -21.15
CA SER A 128 3.72 7.86 -21.70
C SER A 128 4.07 6.58 -22.47
N GLY A 129 3.31 5.51 -22.21
CA GLY A 129 3.51 4.19 -22.82
C GLY A 129 4.53 3.30 -22.10
N GLU A 130 5.10 3.75 -20.98
CA GLU A 130 5.90 2.93 -20.08
C GLU A 130 5.07 2.43 -18.89
N ILE A 131 5.43 1.27 -18.34
CA ILE A 131 4.76 0.69 -17.18
C ILE A 131 5.76 0.03 -16.24
N ALA A 132 5.51 0.12 -14.94
CA ALA A 132 6.14 -0.72 -13.93
C ALA A 132 5.10 -1.68 -13.33
N LEU A 133 5.46 -2.95 -13.17
CA LEU A 133 4.57 -4.00 -12.64
C LEU A 133 4.89 -4.36 -11.19
N ASP A 134 3.95 -4.99 -10.50
CA ASP A 134 4.19 -5.59 -9.18
C ASP A 134 5.36 -6.59 -9.25
N SER A 135 6.33 -6.44 -8.35
CA SER A 135 7.48 -7.33 -8.22
C SER A 135 7.16 -8.75 -7.73
N LYS A 136 5.88 -9.06 -7.44
CA LYS A 136 5.43 -10.42 -7.11
C LYS A 136 5.90 -11.47 -8.12
N SER A 137 6.16 -12.66 -7.59
CA SER A 137 6.54 -13.84 -8.38
C SER A 137 5.53 -14.15 -9.49
N LYS A 138 4.21 -14.01 -9.24
CA LYS A 138 3.16 -14.23 -10.25
C LYS A 138 3.38 -13.36 -11.50
N MET A 139 3.65 -12.07 -11.32
CA MET A 139 3.95 -11.15 -12.44
C MET A 139 5.28 -11.50 -13.12
N ARG A 140 6.35 -11.72 -12.34
CA ARG A 140 7.70 -12.01 -12.88
C ARG A 140 7.81 -13.34 -13.61
N LYS A 141 6.87 -14.26 -13.41
CA LYS A 141 6.77 -15.52 -14.19
C LYS A 141 6.21 -15.30 -15.60
N HIS A 142 5.33 -14.31 -15.77
CA HIS A 142 4.68 -14.03 -17.05
C HIS A 142 5.36 -12.92 -17.85
N TYR A 143 6.10 -12.04 -17.19
CA TYR A 143 6.63 -10.82 -17.80
C TYR A 143 8.10 -10.57 -17.44
N LYS A 144 8.85 -10.00 -18.38
CA LYS A 144 10.22 -9.53 -18.24
C LYS A 144 10.33 -8.03 -18.56
N LEU A 145 11.47 -7.44 -18.20
CA LEU A 145 11.78 -6.06 -18.61
C LEU A 145 11.92 -5.99 -20.13
N GLY A 146 11.37 -4.94 -20.74
CA GLY A 146 11.33 -4.74 -22.19
C GLY A 146 10.13 -5.38 -22.89
N ASP A 147 9.42 -6.30 -22.24
CA ASP A 147 8.21 -6.90 -22.80
C ASP A 147 7.09 -5.86 -22.95
N ARG A 148 6.10 -6.19 -23.79
CA ARG A 148 4.87 -5.41 -23.93
C ARG A 148 3.72 -6.07 -23.21
N VAL A 149 2.91 -5.26 -22.56
CA VAL A 149 1.67 -5.69 -21.89
C VAL A 149 0.50 -4.88 -22.41
N THR A 150 -0.63 -5.55 -22.63
CA THR A 150 -1.86 -4.94 -23.13
C THR A 150 -2.99 -5.10 -22.12
N PHE A 151 -3.65 -3.99 -21.82
CA PHE A 151 -4.87 -3.94 -21.02
C PHE A 151 -6.09 -4.29 -21.88
N VAL A 152 -6.95 -5.14 -21.35
CA VAL A 152 -8.25 -5.51 -21.94
C VAL A 152 -9.35 -5.35 -20.90
N ASP A 153 -10.59 -5.24 -21.37
CA ASP A 153 -11.75 -5.24 -20.49
C ASP A 153 -12.03 -6.66 -19.95
N SER A 154 -13.00 -6.80 -19.05
CA SER A 154 -13.30 -8.08 -18.39
C SER A 154 -13.76 -9.17 -19.36
N ASP A 155 -14.31 -8.80 -20.52
CA ASP A 155 -14.71 -9.71 -21.60
C ASP A 155 -13.57 -9.97 -22.62
N GLY A 156 -12.37 -9.44 -22.37
CA GLY A 156 -11.21 -9.56 -23.27
C GLY A 156 -11.23 -8.58 -24.45
N SER A 157 -12.26 -7.74 -24.57
CA SER A 157 -12.35 -6.72 -25.60
C SER A 157 -11.35 -5.57 -25.36
N LYS A 158 -11.18 -4.72 -26.39
CA LYS A 158 -10.28 -3.57 -26.30
C LYS A 158 -10.80 -2.59 -25.24
N LEU A 159 -9.96 -2.29 -24.26
CA LEU A 159 -10.28 -1.29 -23.25
C LEU A 159 -10.48 0.09 -23.91
N THR A 160 -11.65 0.69 -23.71
CA THR A 160 -11.97 2.02 -24.25
C THR A 160 -12.24 3.01 -23.12
N LYS A 161 -11.86 4.29 -23.31
CA LYS A 161 -12.24 5.45 -22.48
C LYS A 161 -11.64 5.55 -21.06
N LYS A 162 -10.73 4.66 -20.65
CA LYS A 162 -9.99 4.80 -19.36
C LYS A 162 -8.54 5.22 -19.53
N PHE A 163 -7.93 4.84 -20.65
CA PHE A 163 -6.52 5.09 -20.94
C PHE A 163 -6.34 5.58 -22.38
N ARG A 164 -5.34 6.43 -22.60
CA ARG A 164 -4.96 6.92 -23.93
C ARG A 164 -4.29 5.84 -24.78
N THR A 165 -3.53 4.97 -24.14
CA THR A 165 -2.95 3.76 -24.74
C THR A 165 -3.35 2.54 -23.92
N ALA A 166 -3.55 1.42 -24.61
CA ALA A 166 -3.84 0.14 -23.98
C ALA A 166 -2.60 -0.76 -23.90
N THR A 167 -1.49 -0.41 -24.58
CA THR A 167 -0.29 -1.24 -24.62
C THR A 167 0.93 -0.46 -24.16
N TYR A 168 1.68 -1.06 -23.25
CA TYR A 168 2.80 -0.44 -22.55
C TYR A 168 4.05 -1.31 -22.64
N THR A 169 5.21 -0.67 -22.59
CA THR A 169 6.51 -1.35 -22.48
C THR A 169 6.92 -1.42 -21.01
N ILE A 170 7.26 -2.61 -20.54
CA ILE A 170 7.62 -2.86 -19.15
C ILE A 170 9.03 -2.32 -18.88
N VAL A 171 9.15 -1.30 -18.04
CA VAL A 171 10.42 -0.67 -17.68
C VAL A 171 10.86 -0.97 -16.25
N GLY A 172 10.01 -1.60 -15.44
CA GLY A 172 10.36 -1.93 -14.06
C GLY A 172 9.44 -2.93 -13.37
N PHE A 173 9.97 -3.48 -12.26
CA PHE A 173 9.22 -4.21 -11.26
C PHE A 173 9.39 -3.53 -9.90
N VAL A 174 8.28 -3.19 -9.25
CA VAL A 174 8.27 -2.31 -8.08
C VAL A 174 7.54 -2.92 -6.88
N LYS A 175 7.79 -2.37 -5.70
CA LYS A 175 7.01 -2.55 -4.47
C LYS A 175 6.43 -1.21 -4.02
N THR A 176 5.35 -1.25 -3.25
CA THR A 176 4.71 -0.06 -2.66
C THR A 176 4.40 -0.32 -1.20
N PRO A 177 4.42 0.71 -0.33
CA PRO A 177 4.00 0.56 1.05
C PRO A 177 2.49 0.28 1.19
N MET A 178 1.70 0.53 0.15
CA MET A 178 0.26 0.22 0.13
C MET A 178 -0.03 -1.28 0.23
N TYR A 179 0.92 -2.14 -0.15
CA TYR A 179 0.79 -3.59 -0.14
C TYR A 179 1.96 -4.27 0.56
N ILE A 180 1.85 -4.42 1.88
CA ILE A 180 2.85 -5.13 2.70
C ILE A 180 2.64 -6.65 2.72
N GLN A 181 1.42 -7.11 2.46
CA GLN A 181 1.09 -8.53 2.48
C GLN A 181 1.73 -9.24 1.28
N LYS A 182 2.11 -10.52 1.43
CA LYS A 182 2.67 -11.30 0.32
C LYS A 182 1.58 -11.87 -0.61
N GLY A 183 0.42 -12.22 -0.05
CA GLY A 183 -0.65 -12.95 -0.75
C GLY A 183 -1.59 -12.06 -1.55
N GLU A 184 -2.16 -11.04 -0.90
CA GLU A 184 -3.32 -10.32 -1.45
C GLU A 184 -2.98 -8.88 -1.86
N ARG A 185 -3.78 -8.33 -2.79
CA ARG A 185 -3.72 -6.92 -3.24
C ARG A 185 -5.07 -6.21 -3.10
N GLY A 186 -5.97 -6.77 -2.29
CA GLY A 186 -7.31 -6.25 -2.06
C GLY A 186 -8.30 -6.65 -3.15
N SER A 187 -9.42 -5.94 -3.21
CA SER A 187 -10.51 -6.23 -4.11
C SER A 187 -10.38 -5.54 -5.47
N SER A 188 -11.15 -6.03 -6.43
CA SER A 188 -11.32 -5.45 -7.76
C SER A 188 -12.79 -5.40 -8.14
N THR A 189 -13.15 -4.55 -9.10
CA THR A 189 -14.46 -4.57 -9.76
C THR A 189 -14.56 -5.59 -10.90
N ILE A 190 -13.50 -6.35 -11.19
CA ILE A 190 -13.42 -7.31 -12.31
C ILE A 190 -13.45 -8.75 -11.79
N GLY A 191 -14.17 -9.64 -12.50
CA GLY A 191 -14.13 -11.09 -12.31
C GLY A 191 -14.61 -11.52 -10.92
N THR A 192 -13.78 -12.30 -10.22
CA THR A 192 -14.04 -12.80 -8.85
C THR A 192 -13.97 -11.71 -7.77
N GLY A 193 -13.66 -10.47 -8.16
CA GLY A 193 -13.56 -9.34 -7.25
C GLY A 193 -12.26 -9.26 -6.47
N GLN A 194 -11.23 -10.02 -6.86
CA GLN A 194 -9.90 -9.99 -6.23
C GLN A 194 -8.85 -9.40 -7.18
N THR A 195 -7.98 -8.56 -6.63
CA THR A 195 -6.82 -8.04 -7.37
C THR A 195 -5.63 -9.01 -7.21
N ASP A 196 -5.07 -9.46 -8.33
CA ASP A 196 -3.89 -10.34 -8.35
C ASP A 196 -2.58 -9.59 -8.11
N ALA A 197 -2.49 -8.40 -8.70
CA ALA A 197 -1.29 -7.59 -8.78
C ALA A 197 -1.62 -6.10 -8.99
N PHE A 198 -0.61 -5.24 -8.91
CA PHE A 198 -0.75 -3.84 -9.29
C PHE A 198 0.22 -3.47 -10.42
N ALA A 199 -0.05 -2.35 -11.06
CA ALA A 199 0.84 -1.72 -12.02
C ALA A 199 0.84 -0.21 -11.85
N VAL A 200 1.85 0.45 -12.39
CA VAL A 200 2.04 1.89 -12.31
C VAL A 200 2.34 2.42 -13.70
N VAL A 201 1.60 3.44 -14.13
CA VAL A 201 1.78 4.14 -15.40
C VAL A 201 1.84 5.66 -15.15
N PRO A 202 2.41 6.45 -16.06
CA PRO A 202 2.37 7.90 -15.98
C PRO A 202 0.94 8.43 -15.91
N LYS A 203 0.72 9.50 -15.16
CA LYS A 203 -0.61 10.11 -14.96
C LYS A 203 -1.27 10.51 -16.27
N GLU A 204 -0.49 11.01 -17.22
CA GLU A 204 -0.96 11.44 -18.54
C GLU A 204 -1.59 10.32 -19.38
N ASP A 205 -1.27 9.05 -19.09
CA ASP A 205 -1.84 7.90 -19.81
C ASP A 205 -3.28 7.58 -19.42
N PHE A 206 -3.77 8.12 -18.30
CA PHE A 206 -5.18 8.07 -17.95
C PHE A 206 -5.99 9.07 -18.80
N ASP A 207 -7.12 8.61 -19.34
CA ASP A 207 -8.06 9.43 -20.11
C ASP A 207 -9.36 9.64 -19.31
N LEU A 208 -9.22 10.12 -18.07
CA LEU A 208 -10.34 10.33 -17.16
C LEU A 208 -10.46 11.83 -16.81
N PRO A 209 -11.65 12.43 -16.95
CA PRO A 209 -11.84 13.86 -16.66
C PRO A 209 -11.82 14.17 -15.16
N VAL A 210 -11.86 13.14 -14.31
CA VAL A 210 -11.90 13.25 -12.85
C VAL A 210 -11.05 12.19 -12.19
N TYR A 211 -10.44 12.57 -11.08
CA TYR A 211 -9.60 11.68 -10.27
C TYR A 211 -10.43 10.54 -9.69
N THR A 212 -9.81 9.41 -9.39
CA THR A 212 -10.50 8.27 -8.79
C THR A 212 -10.02 7.99 -7.37
N GLN A 213 -8.86 8.54 -7.00
CA GLN A 213 -8.23 8.36 -5.70
C GLN A 213 -7.65 9.67 -5.18
N MET A 214 -7.70 9.83 -3.86
CA MET A 214 -7.05 10.90 -3.12
C MET A 214 -6.32 10.32 -1.91
N ASN A 215 -5.04 10.61 -1.80
CA ASN A 215 -4.17 10.18 -0.70
C ASN A 215 -3.92 11.36 0.25
N VAL A 216 -4.07 11.13 1.56
CA VAL A 216 -4.05 12.17 2.58
C VAL A 216 -3.08 11.81 3.70
N THR A 217 -2.32 12.80 4.15
CA THR A 217 -1.50 12.72 5.37
C THR A 217 -1.85 13.84 6.35
N PHE A 218 -1.55 13.60 7.62
CA PHE A 218 -1.91 14.45 8.76
C PHE A 218 -0.64 14.74 9.57
N LYS A 219 -0.52 15.95 10.14
CA LYS A 219 0.72 16.38 10.80
C LYS A 219 0.92 15.64 12.12
N GLN A 220 -0.13 15.38 12.90
CA GLN A 220 0.00 14.64 14.17
C GLN A 220 0.29 13.15 13.95
N LEU A 221 -0.40 12.52 13.00
CA LEU A 221 -0.16 11.11 12.69
C LEU A 221 1.28 10.84 12.26
N ALA A 222 1.91 11.77 11.53
CA ALA A 222 3.31 11.66 11.12
C ALA A 222 4.30 11.66 12.31
N LYS A 223 3.88 12.11 13.50
CA LYS A 223 4.70 12.14 14.73
C LYS A 223 4.53 10.91 15.60
N THR A 224 3.59 10.01 15.26
CA THR A 224 3.32 8.80 16.04
C THR A 224 3.92 7.56 15.36
N ASN A 225 4.07 6.49 16.13
CA ASN A 225 4.54 5.21 15.59
C ASN A 225 3.35 4.42 15.07
N ALA A 226 3.51 3.79 13.91
CA ALA A 226 2.49 2.93 13.33
C ALA A 226 1.98 1.91 14.36
N TYR A 227 0.65 1.76 14.42
CA TYR A 227 -0.08 0.84 15.32
C TYR A 227 0.02 1.10 16.83
N SER A 228 0.66 2.19 17.28
CA SER A 228 0.57 2.57 18.70
C SER A 228 -0.86 2.95 19.09
N GLU A 229 -1.19 2.90 20.39
CA GLU A 229 -2.51 3.34 20.87
C GLU A 229 -2.75 4.84 20.60
N SER A 230 -1.70 5.66 20.66
CA SER A 230 -1.77 7.07 20.27
C SER A 230 -2.11 7.24 18.79
N TYR A 231 -1.46 6.48 17.90
CA TYR A 231 -1.75 6.47 16.46
C TYR A 231 -3.20 6.05 16.21
N LYS A 232 -3.67 4.96 16.84
CA LYS A 232 -5.05 4.46 16.67
C LYS A 232 -6.08 5.52 17.06
N THR A 233 -5.85 6.21 18.18
CA THR A 233 -6.77 7.24 18.68
C THR A 233 -6.82 8.45 17.76
N GLN A 234 -5.66 9.00 17.40
CA GLN A 234 -5.56 10.13 16.46
C GLN A 234 -6.08 9.77 15.07
N SER A 235 -5.86 8.53 14.62
CA SER A 235 -6.33 8.05 13.32
C SER A 235 -7.86 8.00 13.27
N ARG A 236 -8.53 7.61 14.35
CA ARG A 236 -10.00 7.67 14.42
C ARG A 236 -10.51 9.10 14.29
N GLN A 237 -9.89 10.06 14.98
CA GLN A 237 -10.27 11.47 14.89
C GLN A 237 -10.06 12.03 13.47
N ALA A 238 -8.89 11.76 12.86
CA ALA A 238 -8.60 12.16 11.49
C ALA A 238 -9.56 11.53 10.49
N LYS A 239 -9.97 10.26 10.70
CA LYS A 239 -10.97 9.59 9.85
C LYS A 239 -12.33 10.31 9.89
N GLU A 240 -12.80 10.70 11.06
CA GLU A 240 -14.05 11.45 11.18
C GLU A 240 -13.93 12.85 10.58
N ALA A 241 -12.78 13.52 10.72
CA ALA A 241 -12.52 14.79 10.04
C ALA A 241 -12.61 14.67 8.51
N VAL A 242 -12.00 13.63 7.92
CA VAL A 242 -12.11 13.34 6.47
C VAL A 242 -13.56 13.10 6.05
N LYS A 243 -14.32 12.30 6.81
CA LYS A 243 -15.72 12.04 6.50
C LYS A 243 -16.56 13.30 6.54
N ASN A 244 -16.42 14.11 7.59
CA ASN A 244 -17.17 15.35 7.76
C ASN A 244 -16.84 16.33 6.64
N ALA A 245 -15.55 16.48 6.28
CA ALA A 245 -15.13 17.34 5.18
C ALA A 245 -15.71 16.92 3.82
N LEU A 246 -15.94 15.63 3.60
CA LEU A 246 -16.48 15.10 2.34
C LEU A 246 -17.98 14.82 2.34
N GLN A 247 -18.70 15.03 3.45
CA GLN A 247 -20.08 14.55 3.61
C GLN A 247 -21.05 15.04 2.52
N ASP A 248 -20.88 16.29 2.05
CA ASP A 248 -21.75 16.92 1.06
C ASP A 248 -21.24 16.76 -0.38
N GLN A 249 -19.98 16.36 -0.54
CA GLN A 249 -19.35 16.24 -1.87
C GLN A 249 -20.06 15.22 -2.77
N PRO A 250 -20.47 14.01 -2.31
CA PRO A 250 -21.20 13.06 -3.15
C PRO A 250 -22.51 13.63 -3.71
N LYS A 251 -23.25 14.40 -2.91
CA LYS A 251 -24.51 15.03 -3.33
C LYS A 251 -24.25 16.13 -4.36
N ALA A 252 -23.28 17.01 -4.09
CA ALA A 252 -22.88 18.06 -5.01
C ALA A 252 -22.39 17.48 -6.36
N ARG A 253 -21.61 16.40 -6.30
CA ARG A 253 -21.11 15.67 -7.46
C ARG A 253 -22.24 15.09 -8.29
N LEU A 254 -23.20 14.41 -7.66
CA LEU A 254 -24.36 13.85 -8.34
C LEU A 254 -25.19 14.94 -9.04
N ALA A 255 -25.41 16.07 -8.39
CA ALA A 255 -26.12 17.20 -8.97
C ALA A 255 -25.40 17.76 -10.22
N LYS A 256 -24.08 17.91 -10.17
CA LYS A 256 -23.24 18.35 -11.29
C LYS A 256 -23.30 17.37 -12.47
N ILE A 257 -23.27 16.06 -12.20
CA ILE A 257 -23.41 15.02 -13.23
C ILE A 257 -24.79 15.12 -13.91
N LYS A 258 -25.88 15.23 -13.13
CA LYS A 258 -27.25 15.36 -13.66
C LYS A 258 -27.41 16.63 -14.52
N ALA A 259 -26.90 17.78 -14.05
CA ALA A 259 -26.96 19.03 -14.79
C ALA A 259 -26.20 18.98 -16.13
N ASN A 260 -25.02 18.35 -16.14
CA ASN A 260 -24.24 18.17 -17.37
C ASN A 260 -24.93 17.24 -18.38
N ALA A 261 -25.56 16.16 -17.90
CA ALA A 261 -26.35 15.26 -18.75
C ALA A 261 -27.54 15.99 -19.41
N GLN A 262 -28.27 16.79 -18.64
CA GLN A 262 -29.40 17.58 -19.15
C GLN A 262 -28.96 18.64 -20.18
N LYS A 263 -27.83 19.33 -19.94
CA LYS A 263 -27.26 20.29 -20.92
C LYS A 263 -26.83 19.63 -22.23
N LYS A 264 -26.33 18.39 -22.17
CA LYS A 264 -25.92 17.64 -23.36
C LYS A 264 -27.13 17.17 -24.18
N ASN A 265 -28.22 16.77 -23.51
CA ASN A 265 -29.47 16.38 -24.18
C ASN A 265 -30.22 17.56 -24.79
N ARG A 266 -30.10 18.78 -24.25
CA ARG A 266 -30.68 20.01 -24.84
C ARG A 266 -29.91 20.57 -26.04
N ARG A 267 -28.69 20.08 -26.30
CA ARG A 267 -27.82 20.51 -27.42
C ARG A 267 -27.78 19.50 -28.57
N ARG A 268 -28.56 18.43 -28.47
CA ARG A 268 -28.85 17.47 -29.53
C ARG A 268 -30.27 17.72 -30.00
#